data_AF-A0A846AJ31-F1
#
_entry.id   AF-A0A846AJ31-F1
#
_cell.length_a   1.000
_cell.length_b   1.000
_cell.length_c   1.000
_cell.angle_alpha   90.00
_cell.angle_beta   90.00
_cell.angle_gamma   90.00
#
_symmetry.space_group_name_H-M   'P 1'
#
loop_
_entity.id
_entity.type
_entity.pdbx_description
1 polymer ?
#
loop_
_entity_poly.entity_id
_entity_poly.type
_entity_poly.pdbx_seq_one_letter_code
_entity_poly.pdbx_strand_id
1 'polypeptide(L)' 'MTGSYAAAYLPWILIPVVCWLMPIVTMGLLFLYIESEA' A
#
# COMPACT_ATOMS: atom_id res chain seq x y z
N MET A 1 6.86 13.27 -13.47
CA MET A 1 8.18 13.49 -12.85
C MET A 1 8.88 12.14 -12.81
N THR A 2 9.89 11.92 -13.67
CA THR A 2 10.62 10.64 -13.75
C THR A 2 12.10 10.92 -13.53
N GLY A 3 12.74 10.20 -12.62
CA GLY A 3 14.16 10.38 -12.30
C GLY A 3 15.11 9.65 -13.24
N SER A 4 16.41 9.96 -13.16
CA SER A 4 17.48 9.32 -13.94
C SER A 4 18.19 8.16 -13.22
N TYR A 5 17.72 7.78 -12.03
CA TYR A 5 18.27 6.65 -11.27
C TYR A 5 17.79 5.30 -11.83
N ALA A 6 18.51 4.23 -11.49
CA ALA A 6 18.16 2.88 -11.90
C ALA A 6 16.74 2.51 -11.40
N ALA A 7 15.95 1.90 -12.29
CA ALA A 7 14.56 1.53 -12.02
C ALA A 7 13.67 2.70 -11.57
N ALA A 8 13.79 3.87 -12.20
CA ALA A 8 12.97 5.05 -11.90
C ALA A 8 11.45 4.89 -12.08
N TYR A 9 10.99 3.76 -12.62
CA TYR A 9 9.57 3.38 -12.63
C TYR A 9 9.07 2.87 -11.26
N LEU A 10 9.96 2.52 -10.33
CA LEU A 10 9.57 1.94 -9.03
C LEU A 10 8.70 2.88 -8.19
N PRO A 11 8.97 4.19 -8.05
CA PRO A 11 8.06 5.06 -7.29
C PRO A 11 6.69 5.20 -7.93
N TRP A 12 6.60 5.06 -9.25
CA TRP A 12 5.31 5.09 -9.95
C TRP A 12 4.40 3.94 -9.53
N ILE A 13 4.95 2.76 -9.23
CA ILE A 13 4.16 1.61 -8.74
C ILE A 13 4.12 1.54 -7.20
N LEU A 14 5.23 1.79 -6.52
CA LEU A 14 5.32 1.62 -5.07
C LEU A 14 4.57 2.71 -4.31
N ILE A 15 4.44 3.93 -4.82
CA ILE A 15 3.65 4.97 -4.15
C ILE A 15 2.16 4.59 -4.13
N PRO A 16 1.50 4.23 -5.25
CA PRO A 16 0.13 3.72 -5.20
C PRO A 16 -0.02 2.46 -4.33
N VAL A 17 0.94 1.54 -4.40
CA VAL A 17 0.88 0.31 -3.59
C VAL A 17 0.98 0.63 -2.10
N VAL A 18 1.92 1.45 -1.66
CA VAL A 18 2.14 1.73 -0.23
C VAL A 18 1.14 2.76 0.32
N CYS A 19 0.81 3.79 -0.43
CA CYS A 19 -0.05 4.86 0.07
C CYS A 19 -1.55 4.57 -0.11
N TRP A 20 -1.95 3.68 -1.03
CA TRP A 20 -3.35 3.35 -1.27
C TRP A 20 -3.67 1.87 -1.03
N LEU A 21 -3.00 0.96 -1.73
CA LEU A 21 -3.34 -0.47 -1.63
C LEU A 21 -3.04 -1.03 -0.23
N MET A 22 -1.86 -0.73 0.32
CA MET A 22 -1.45 -1.20 1.63
C MET A 22 -2.40 -0.72 2.73
N PRO A 23 -2.76 0.57 2.86
CA PRO A 23 -3.70 0.98 3.89
C PRO A 23 -5.09 0.39 3.69
N ILE A 24 -5.57 0.21 2.46
CA ILE A 24 -6.86 -0.47 2.22
C ILE A 24 -6.82 -1.91 2.75
N VAL A 25 -5.77 -2.66 2.41
CA VAL A 25 -5.64 -4.06 2.82
C VAL A 25 -5.41 -4.17 4.33
N THR A 26 -4.49 -3.40 4.90
CA THR A 26 -4.17 -3.48 6.32
C THR A 26 -5.31 -2.98 7.19
N MET A 27 -6.00 -1.90 6.81
CA MET A 27 -7.21 -1.48 7.51
C MET A 27 -8.33 -2.51 7.40
N GLY A 28 -8.49 -3.18 6.25
CA GLY A 28 -9.44 -4.28 6.11
C GLY A 28 -9.12 -5.46 7.03
N LEU A 29 -7.85 -5.87 7.10
CA LEU A 29 -7.42 -6.93 8.01
C LEU A 29 -7.56 -6.53 9.49
N LEU A 30 -7.17 -5.31 9.85
CA LEU A 30 -7.33 -4.78 11.20
C LEU A 30 -8.81 -4.67 11.58
N PHE A 31 -9.66 -4.26 10.64
CA PHE A 31 -11.11 -4.22 10.83
C PHE A 31 -11.68 -5.60 11.14
N LEU A 32 -11.33 -6.62 10.32
CA LEU A 32 -11.73 -8.00 10.58
C LEU A 32 -11.23 -8.50 11.95
N TYR A 33 -10.04 -8.09 12.37
CA TYR A 33 -9.48 -8.45 13.67
C TYR A 33 -10.20 -7.78 14.85
N ILE A 34 -10.60 -6.51 14.75
CA ILE A 34 -11.30 -5.83 15.86
C ILE A 34 -12.78 -6.20 15.95
N GLU A 35 -13.40 -6.59 14.82
CA GLU A 35 -14.79 -7.04 14.75
C GLU A 35 -14.93 -8.56 14.90
N SER A 36 -13.83 -9.31 15.01
CA SER A 36 -13.93 -10.76 15.22
C SER A 36 -14.48 -11.02 16.62
N GLU A 37 -15.69 -11.57 16.68
CA GLU A 37 -16.22 -12.21 17.90
C GLU A 37 -15.36 -13.43 18.28
N ALA A 38 -15.43 -13.81 19.56
CA ALA A 38 -14.68 -14.95 20.11
C ALA A 38 -15.04 -16.30 19.48
#